data_AF-H6NSM3-F1
#
_entry.id   AF-H6NSM3-F1
#
_cell.length_a   1.000
_cell.length_b   1.000
_cell.length_c   1.000
_cell.angle_alpha   90.00
_cell.angle_beta   90.00
_cell.angle_gamma   90.00
#
_symmetry.space_group_name_H-M   'P 1'
#
loop_
_entity.id
_entity.type
_entity.pdbx_description
1 polymer ?
#
loop_
_entity_poly.entity_id
_entity_poly.type
_entity_poly.pdbx_seq_one_letter_code
_entity_poly.pdbx_strand_id
1 'polypeptide(L)' 'MTDDIRRIHELNDRKTEEWTSEELHYHQRVMADLSPWLNAQGTAMLGQIIHEIERRSGY' A
#
# COMPACT_ATOMS: atom_id res chain seq x y z
N MET A 1 11.11 17.72 1.21
CA MET A 1 10.76 17.24 2.55
C MET A 1 10.22 15.86 2.34
N THR A 2 10.90 14.83 2.81
CA THR A 2 10.33 13.49 2.82
C THR A 2 9.30 13.51 3.94
N ASP A 3 8.02 13.46 3.61
CA ASP A 3 6.99 13.20 4.61
C ASP A 3 7.34 11.87 5.31
N ASP A 4 7.11 11.78 6.62
CA ASP A 4 7.34 10.53 7.35
C ASP A 4 6.33 9.50 6.82
N ILE A 5 6.81 8.55 6.01
CA ILE A 5 5.96 7.51 5.42
C ILE A 5 5.36 6.69 6.56
N ARG A 6 4.05 6.88 6.81
CA ARG A 6 3.32 6.18 7.87
C ARG A 6 3.53 4.68 7.76
N ARG A 7 3.77 4.03 8.91
CA ARG A 7 4.01 2.59 8.95
C ARG A 7 2.72 1.84 8.64
N ILE A 8 2.86 0.62 8.14
CA ILE A 8 1.72 -0.20 7.70
C ILE A 8 0.66 -0.41 8.79
N HIS A 9 1.06 -0.51 10.07
CA HIS A 9 0.12 -0.68 11.17
C HIS A 9 -0.70 0.59 11.48
N GLU A 10 -0.16 1.77 11.22
CA GLU A 10 -0.87 3.05 11.38
C GLU A 10 -1.87 3.28 10.24
N LEU A 11 -1.61 2.62 9.11
CA LEU A 11 -2.40 2.69 7.89
C LEU A 11 -3.50 1.63 7.84
N ASN A 12 -3.36 0.51 8.56
CA ASN A 12 -4.36 -0.56 8.63
C ASN A 12 -5.74 -0.09 9.13
N ASP A 13 -5.78 0.96 9.95
CA ASP A 13 -7.03 1.52 10.48
C ASP A 13 -7.65 2.58 9.55
N ARG A 14 -7.02 2.87 8.41
CA ARG A 14 -7.42 3.89 7.44
C ARG A 14 -7.83 3.25 6.13
N LYS A 15 -8.70 3.94 5.37
CA LYS A 15 -9.01 3.51 4.01
C LYS A 15 -7.81 3.78 3.11
N THR A 16 -7.55 2.88 2.16
CA THR A 16 -6.46 3.03 1.18
C THR A 16 -6.56 4.34 0.38
N GLU A 17 -7.78 4.85 0.18
CA GLU A 17 -8.05 6.17 -0.41
C GLU A 17 -7.46 7.35 0.36
N GLU A 18 -7.21 7.21 1.66
CA GLU A 18 -6.65 8.24 2.55
C GLU A 18 -5.11 8.20 2.61
N TRP A 19 -4.49 7.24 1.92
CA TRP A 19 -3.04 7.12 1.85
C TRP A 19 -2.51 8.08 0.79
N THR A 20 -1.32 8.62 1.00
CA THR A 20 -0.64 9.44 0.00
C THR A 20 -0.11 8.56 -1.13
N SER A 21 0.16 9.14 -2.30
CA SER A 21 0.75 8.38 -3.41
C SER A 21 2.13 7.82 -3.04
N GLU A 22 2.92 8.55 -2.24
CA GLU A 22 4.23 8.08 -1.76
C GLU A 22 4.10 6.85 -0.86
N GLU A 23 3.13 6.84 0.05
CA GLU A 23 2.84 5.68 0.91
C GLU A 23 2.40 4.47 0.10
N LEU A 24 1.50 4.66 -0.87
CA LEU A 24 1.03 3.59 -1.73
C LEU A 24 2.19 2.95 -2.49
N HIS A 25 3.04 3.75 -3.15
CA HIS A 25 4.17 3.23 -3.90
C HIS A 25 5.25 2.60 -3.01
N TYR A 26 5.52 3.18 -1.84
CA TYR A 26 6.47 2.62 -0.89
C TYR A 26 6.00 1.24 -0.41
N HIS A 27 4.77 1.14 0.10
CA HIS A 27 4.24 -0.11 0.64
C HIS A 27 3.96 -1.14 -0.45
N GLN A 28 3.52 -0.73 -1.65
CA GLN A 28 3.41 -1.63 -2.80
C GLN A 28 4.74 -2.30 -3.11
N ARG A 29 5.84 -1.55 -3.16
CA ARG A 29 7.18 -2.09 -3.43
C ARG A 29 7.62 -3.05 -2.34
N VAL A 30 7.56 -2.64 -1.08
CA VAL A 30 7.98 -3.47 0.07
C VAL A 30 7.18 -4.77 0.13
N MET A 31 5.87 -4.71 -0.08
CA MET A 31 5.00 -5.90 -0.04
C MET A 31 5.15 -6.78 -1.28
N ALA A 32 5.38 -6.22 -2.46
CA ALA A 32 5.66 -7.00 -3.67
C ALA A 32 6.95 -7.82 -3.53
N ASP A 33 8.00 -7.21 -2.98
CA ASP A 33 9.28 -7.89 -2.67
C ASP A 33 9.08 -9.04 -1.66
N LEU A 34 8.09 -8.93 -0.78
CA LEU A 34 7.74 -9.95 0.22
C LEU A 34 6.65 -10.93 -0.23
N SER A 35 6.14 -10.81 -1.47
CA SER A 35 4.95 -11.55 -1.93
C SER A 35 4.98 -13.07 -1.74
N PRO A 36 6.12 -13.80 -1.81
CA PRO A 36 6.14 -15.24 -1.53
C PRO A 36 5.88 -15.60 -0.06
N TRP A 37 6.03 -14.64 0.85
CA TRP A 37 5.92 -14.83 2.30
C TRP A 37 4.70 -14.12 2.91
N LEU A 38 3.90 -13.41 2.10
CA LEU A 38 2.68 -12.79 2.59
C LEU A 38 1.64 -13.86 2.95
N ASN A 39 0.99 -13.65 4.08
CA ASN A 39 -0.22 -14.39 4.43
C ASN A 39 -1.43 -13.80 3.67
N ALA A 40 -2.60 -14.41 3.84
CA ALA A 40 -3.84 -13.97 3.16
C ALA A 40 -4.17 -12.47 3.38
N GLN A 41 -3.91 -11.94 4.59
CA GLN A 41 -4.13 -10.54 4.91
C GLN A 41 -3.15 -9.63 4.14
N GLY A 42 -1.86 -9.99 4.13
CA GLY A 42 -0.83 -9.26 3.38
C GLY A 42 -1.12 -9.24 1.88
N THR A 43 -1.52 -10.39 1.31
CA THR A 43 -1.89 -10.48 -0.11
C THR A 43 -3.11 -9.63 -0.44
N ALA A 44 -4.13 -9.63 0.42
CA ALA A 44 -5.32 -8.79 0.23
C ALA A 44 -4.98 -7.30 0.28
N MET A 45 -4.15 -6.88 1.24
CA MET A 45 -3.72 -5.49 1.36
C MET A 45 -2.86 -5.05 0.17
N LEU A 46 -1.94 -5.89 -0.31
CA LEU A 46 -1.19 -5.60 -1.53
C LEU A 46 -2.13 -5.39 -2.73
N GLY A 47 -3.16 -6.22 -2.87
CA GLY A 47 -4.19 -6.05 -3.90
C GLY A 47 -4.94 -4.72 -3.79
N GLN A 48 -5.33 -4.32 -2.57
CA GLN A 48 -5.98 -3.02 -2.33
C GLN A 48 -5.07 -1.84 -2.70
N ILE A 49 -3.79 -1.91 -2.35
CA ILE A 49 -2.81 -0.87 -2.68
C ILE A 49 -2.65 -0.75 -4.20
N ILE A 50 -2.49 -1.87 -4.92
CA ILE A 50 -2.36 -1.89 -6.38
C ILE A 50 -3.60 -1.28 -7.03
N HIS A 51 -4.79 -1.73 -6.61
CA HIS A 51 -6.05 -1.21 -7.14
C HIS A 51 -6.19 0.31 -6.95
N GLU A 52 -5.79 0.82 -5.79
CA GLU A 52 -5.85 2.25 -5.52
C GLU A 52 -4.85 3.06 -6.37
N ILE A 53 -3.65 2.52 -6.61
CA ILE A 53 -2.66 3.12 -7.51
C ILE A 53 -3.22 3.20 -8.94
N GLU A 54 -3.80 2.11 -9.45
CA GLU A 54 -4.42 2.04 -10.79
C GLU A 54 -5.56 3.05 -10.91
N ARG A 55 -6.47 3.05 -9.93
CA ARG A 55 -7.61 3.98 -9.86
C ARG A 55 -7.18 5.45 -9.93
N ARG A 56 -6.09 5.83 -9.25
CA ARG A 56 -5.55 7.20 -9.27
C ARG A 56 -4.81 7.53 -10.57
N SER A 57 -4.19 6.53 -11.18
CA SER A 57 -3.44 6.68 -12.43
C SER A 57 -4.36 6.72 -13.65
N GLY A 58 -5.63 6.36 -13.50
CA GLY A 58 -6.63 6.33 -14.57
C GLY A 58 -6.46 5.15 -15.54
N TYR A 59 -5.80 4.08 -15.09
CA TYR A 59 -5.58 2.84 -15.82
C TYR A 59 -6.51 1.73 -15.33
#